data_AF-A0A2D0AW49-F1
#
_entry.id   AF-A0A2D0AW49-F1
#
_cell.length_a   1.000
_cell.length_b   1.000
_cell.length_c   1.000
_cell.angle_alpha   90.00
_cell.angle_beta   90.00
_cell.angle_gamma   90.00
#
_symmetry.space_group_name_H-M   'P 1'
#
loop_
_entity.id
_entity.type
_entity.pdbx_description
1 polymer ?
#
loop_
_entity_poly.entity_id
_entity_poly.type
_entity_poly.pdbx_seq_one_letter_code
_entity_poly.pdbx_strand_id
1 'polypeptide(L)'
;MTIKKIKSHCRHCGQETNHSILSEHSESSRDEYVYDRAYQVIECLGCETKSFRDVLEEIEHAYQIADDEWEIPTSITVYPRFIKNHRSLSGEYYLPSLVGEIYGEVLLALKEDALVLAGLGLRGTVEAVCNDLNIDGRNLEIRISKLASAGYISRKDAERLHGIRFMGNDAAHEIKRPDQVQLSVALKIVEHLLSSVYILEEEAQGKIDTLITEFEQFKELLGKKLNSFAIGDELPIIGFLGRDIRRVKDSLPALEAELIDAINKGEIKKLTKGKLDKYNNSKNDLQHYVLA
;
A
#
# COMPACT_ATOMS: atom_id res chain seq x y z
N MET A 1 -3.52 -0.31 -45.06
CA MET A 1 -4.63 -0.61 -44.12
C MET A 1 -4.59 0.44 -43.02
N THR A 2 -5.59 1.29 -42.94
CA THR A 2 -5.64 2.36 -41.92
C THR A 2 -6.01 1.73 -40.59
N ILE A 3 -5.08 1.72 -39.63
CA ILE A 3 -5.36 1.20 -38.29
C ILE A 3 -6.36 2.13 -37.63
N LYS A 4 -7.60 1.66 -37.41
CA LYS A 4 -8.63 2.39 -36.66
C LYS A 4 -8.15 2.52 -35.21
N LYS A 5 -7.89 3.76 -34.78
CA LYS A 5 -7.40 4.07 -33.44
C LYS A 5 -8.55 4.53 -32.55
N ILE A 6 -8.58 4.05 -31.32
CA ILE A 6 -9.53 4.46 -30.29
C ILE A 6 -8.80 4.76 -28.99
N LYS A 7 -9.47 5.48 -28.08
CA LYS A 7 -9.04 5.55 -26.67
C LYS A 7 -9.78 4.49 -25.86
N SER A 8 -9.04 3.78 -25.02
CA SER A 8 -9.60 2.82 -24.07
C SER A 8 -8.67 2.67 -22.87
N HIS A 9 -9.19 2.16 -21.76
CA HIS A 9 -8.40 1.87 -20.58
C HIS A 9 -7.50 0.64 -20.82
N CYS A 10 -6.21 0.79 -20.55
CA CYS A 10 -5.27 -0.32 -20.58
C CYS A 10 -5.00 -0.83 -19.16
N ARG A 11 -5.32 -2.09 -18.89
CA ARG A 11 -5.11 -2.73 -17.57
C ARG A 11 -3.64 -2.78 -17.12
N HIS A 12 -2.69 -2.80 -18.07
CA HIS A 12 -1.27 -2.83 -17.75
C HIS A 12 -0.71 -1.42 -17.55
N CYS A 13 -1.09 -0.45 -18.38
CA CYS A 13 -0.69 0.96 -18.19
C CYS A 13 -1.43 1.64 -17.03
N GLY A 14 -2.58 1.10 -16.60
CA GLY A 14 -3.39 1.66 -15.51
C GLY A 14 -4.01 3.02 -15.83
N GLN A 15 -4.25 3.31 -17.12
CA GLN A 15 -4.82 4.58 -17.60
C GLN A 15 -5.39 4.46 -19.01
N GLU A 16 -6.11 5.49 -19.46
CA GLU A 16 -6.55 5.59 -20.85
C GLU A 16 -5.37 5.77 -21.80
N THR A 17 -5.32 4.95 -22.84
CA THR A 17 -4.26 4.97 -23.86
C THR A 17 -4.84 4.74 -25.25
N ASN A 18 -4.05 5.01 -26.28
CA ASN A 18 -4.44 4.70 -27.66
C ASN A 18 -4.39 3.19 -27.89
N HIS A 19 -5.43 2.66 -28.53
CA HIS A 19 -5.52 1.25 -28.91
C HIS A 19 -5.82 1.10 -30.40
N SER A 20 -5.29 0.04 -31.01
CA SER A 20 -5.71 -0.48 -32.32
C SER A 20 -6.88 -1.45 -32.13
N ILE A 21 -7.79 -1.48 -33.08
CA ILE A 21 -8.82 -2.54 -33.18
C ILE A 21 -8.23 -3.67 -34.03
N LEU A 22 -8.05 -4.85 -33.45
CA LEU A 22 -7.54 -6.05 -34.11
C LEU A 22 -8.64 -6.81 -34.86
N SER A 23 -9.83 -6.89 -34.25
CA SER A 23 -11.02 -7.49 -34.84
C SER A 23 -12.27 -6.78 -34.32
N GLU A 24 -13.31 -6.71 -35.15
CA GLU A 24 -14.61 -6.10 -34.83
C GLU A 24 -15.72 -7.02 -35.37
N HIS A 25 -16.73 -7.30 -34.55
CA HIS A 25 -17.97 -7.96 -34.95
C HIS A 25 -19.14 -7.08 -34.52
N SER A 26 -20.05 -6.80 -35.44
CA SER A 26 -21.17 -5.89 -35.19
C SER A 26 -22.50 -6.59 -35.37
N GLU A 27 -23.42 -6.28 -34.47
CA GLU A 27 -24.80 -6.75 -34.46
C GLU A 27 -25.72 -5.53 -34.39
N SER A 28 -26.89 -5.62 -35.02
CA SER A 28 -27.86 -4.54 -35.04
C SER A 28 -29.26 -5.12 -34.94
N SER A 29 -30.12 -4.48 -34.15
CA SER A 29 -31.56 -4.76 -34.12
C SER A 29 -32.32 -3.56 -34.64
N ARG A 30 -33.36 -3.83 -35.45
CA ARG A 30 -34.27 -2.82 -36.02
C ARG A 30 -35.74 -3.14 -35.78
N ASP A 31 -36.02 -4.14 -34.93
CA ASP A 31 -37.36 -4.60 -34.61
C ASP A 31 -37.89 -3.90 -33.34
N GLU A 32 -38.10 -4.65 -32.26
CA GLU A 32 -38.74 -4.16 -31.02
C GLU A 32 -37.85 -3.20 -30.21
N TYR A 33 -36.54 -3.40 -30.23
CA TYR A 33 -35.58 -2.54 -29.55
C TYR A 33 -34.44 -2.22 -30.50
N VAL A 34 -34.27 -0.94 -30.83
CA VAL A 34 -33.36 -0.49 -31.90
C VAL A 34 -31.99 -0.15 -31.33
N TYR A 35 -30.99 -0.94 -31.69
CA TYR A 35 -29.61 -0.74 -31.23
C TYR A 35 -28.59 -1.16 -32.27
N ASP A 36 -27.38 -0.61 -32.13
CA ASP A 36 -26.15 -1.10 -32.75
C ASP A 36 -25.16 -1.52 -31.68
N ARG A 37 -24.53 -2.68 -31.84
CA ARG A 37 -23.54 -3.20 -30.89
C ARG A 37 -22.30 -3.68 -31.62
N ALA A 38 -21.12 -3.29 -31.13
CA ALA A 38 -19.84 -3.69 -31.68
C ALA A 38 -18.96 -4.36 -30.60
N TYR A 39 -18.56 -5.59 -30.87
CA TYR A 39 -17.61 -6.35 -30.08
C TYR A 39 -16.23 -6.28 -30.71
N GLN A 40 -15.25 -5.80 -29.96
CA GLN A 40 -13.92 -5.48 -30.45
C GLN A 40 -12.85 -6.18 -29.61
N VAL A 41 -11.86 -6.79 -30.27
CA VAL A 41 -10.58 -7.10 -29.64
C VAL A 41 -9.65 -5.94 -29.92
N ILE A 42 -9.15 -5.31 -28.86
CA ILE A 42 -8.32 -4.10 -28.95
C ILE A 42 -6.94 -4.35 -28.35
N GLU A 43 -5.93 -3.66 -28.86
CA GLU A 43 -4.54 -3.78 -28.40
C GLU A 43 -3.97 -2.40 -28.07
N CYS A 44 -3.38 -2.26 -26.88
CA CYS A 44 -2.75 -1.02 -26.46
C CYS A 44 -1.52 -0.72 -27.33
N LEU A 45 -1.47 0.47 -27.92
CA LEU A 45 -0.34 0.91 -28.75
C LEU A 45 0.91 1.31 -27.94
N GLY A 46 0.87 1.19 -26.60
CA GLY A 46 2.01 1.48 -25.73
C GLY A 46 2.67 0.23 -25.15
N CYS A 47 1.87 -0.71 -24.65
CA CYS A 47 2.37 -1.94 -23.99
C CYS A 47 1.85 -3.23 -24.61
N GLU A 48 1.17 -3.14 -25.76
CA GLU A 48 0.64 -4.28 -26.52
C GLU A 48 -0.36 -5.16 -25.74
N THR A 49 -0.84 -4.70 -24.59
CA THR A 49 -1.84 -5.44 -23.81
C THR A 49 -3.15 -5.48 -24.57
N LYS A 50 -3.70 -6.68 -24.73
CA LYS A 50 -5.00 -6.90 -25.39
C LYS A 50 -6.14 -6.88 -24.38
N SER A 51 -7.30 -6.37 -24.82
CA SER A 51 -8.55 -6.30 -24.07
C SER A 51 -9.74 -6.54 -24.99
N PHE A 52 -10.88 -6.92 -24.42
CA PHE A 52 -12.15 -7.00 -25.15
C PHE A 52 -12.98 -5.76 -24.85
N ARG A 53 -13.58 -5.14 -25.87
CA ARG A 53 -14.39 -3.92 -25.76
C ARG A 53 -15.74 -4.16 -26.39
N ASP A 54 -16.78 -3.87 -25.64
CA ASP A 54 -18.18 -3.98 -26.01
C ASP A 54 -18.79 -2.58 -26.06
N VAL A 55 -19.27 -2.19 -27.23
CA VAL A 55 -19.87 -0.87 -27.50
C VAL A 55 -21.32 -1.09 -27.84
N LEU A 56 -22.23 -0.46 -27.12
CA LEU A 56 -23.66 -0.51 -27.39
C LEU A 56 -24.17 0.91 -27.59
N GLU A 57 -24.77 1.16 -28.75
CA GLU A 57 -25.43 2.39 -29.15
C GLU A 57 -26.95 2.16 -29.13
N GLU A 58 -27.63 2.79 -28.18
CA GLU A 58 -29.08 2.63 -27.97
C GLU A 58 -29.85 3.66 -28.80
N ILE A 59 -30.03 3.37 -30.10
CA ILE A 59 -30.62 4.29 -31.08
C ILE A 59 -32.02 4.76 -30.66
N GLU A 60 -32.81 3.88 -30.04
CA GLU A 60 -34.16 4.21 -29.55
C GLU A 60 -34.15 5.30 -28.46
N HIS A 61 -33.04 5.48 -27.75
CA HIS A 61 -32.85 6.50 -26.72
C HIS A 61 -32.17 7.77 -27.24
N ALA A 62 -32.07 7.96 -28.56
CA ALA A 62 -31.50 9.17 -29.13
C ALA A 62 -32.27 10.42 -28.66
N TYR A 63 -31.54 11.47 -28.28
CA TYR A 63 -32.13 12.74 -27.84
C TYR A 63 -31.51 13.92 -28.57
N GLN A 64 -32.31 14.96 -28.77
CA GLN A 64 -31.90 16.16 -29.48
C GLN A 64 -31.00 17.04 -28.58
N ILE A 65 -29.83 17.43 -29.08
CA ILE A 65 -28.88 18.33 -28.41
C ILE A 65 -28.81 19.73 -29.05
N ALA A 66 -29.25 19.86 -30.31
CA ALA A 66 -29.45 21.12 -31.01
C ALA A 66 -30.48 20.96 -32.13
N ASP A 67 -30.87 22.05 -32.80
CA ASP A 67 -31.95 22.08 -33.80
C ASP A 67 -31.87 20.96 -34.85
N ASP A 68 -30.65 20.60 -35.29
CA ASP A 68 -30.40 19.53 -36.27
C ASP A 68 -29.42 18.45 -35.76
N GLU A 69 -29.17 18.38 -34.46
CA GLU A 69 -28.19 17.45 -33.88
C GLU A 69 -28.83 16.53 -32.84
N TRP A 70 -28.58 15.23 -33.00
CA TRP A 70 -29.04 14.17 -32.11
C TRP A 70 -27.84 13.42 -31.54
N GLU A 71 -27.91 13.11 -30.25
CA GLU A 71 -26.94 12.28 -29.56
C GLU A 71 -27.54 10.91 -29.29
N ILE A 72 -26.80 9.85 -29.64
CA ILE A 72 -27.18 8.46 -29.35
C ILE A 72 -26.44 8.01 -28.09
N PRO A 73 -27.16 7.63 -27.02
CA PRO A 73 -26.53 7.06 -25.83
C PRO A 73 -25.64 5.88 -26.19
N THR A 74 -24.36 6.00 -25.83
CA THR A 74 -23.34 4.98 -26.11
C THR A 74 -22.76 4.46 -24.80
N SER A 75 -22.93 3.16 -24.54
CA SER A 75 -22.28 2.48 -23.43
C SER A 75 -21.04 1.71 -23.92
N ILE A 76 -19.93 1.86 -23.20
CA ILE A 76 -18.66 1.20 -23.52
C ILE A 76 -18.23 0.39 -22.30
N THR A 77 -18.16 -0.92 -22.46
CA THR A 77 -17.63 -1.83 -21.44
C THR A 77 -16.32 -2.45 -21.93
N VAL A 78 -15.31 -2.48 -21.08
CA VAL A 78 -14.00 -3.09 -21.40
C VAL A 78 -13.75 -4.22 -20.42
N TYR A 79 -13.28 -5.34 -20.96
CA TYR A 79 -12.97 -6.56 -20.22
C TYR A 79 -11.48 -6.90 -20.35
N PRO A 80 -10.83 -7.34 -19.25
CA PRO A 80 -11.37 -7.41 -17.88
C PRO A 80 -11.80 -6.05 -17.35
N ARG A 81 -12.84 -6.03 -16.51
CA ARG A 81 -13.33 -4.79 -15.90
C ARG A 81 -12.26 -4.19 -15.00
N PHE A 82 -12.33 -2.88 -14.86
CA PHE A 82 -11.36 -2.08 -14.13
C PHE A 82 -12.05 -1.03 -13.27
N ILE A 83 -11.37 -0.61 -12.22
CA ILE A 83 -11.84 0.48 -11.35
C ILE A 83 -11.41 1.79 -12.02
N LYS A 84 -12.37 2.67 -12.33
CA LYS A 84 -12.06 3.97 -12.96
C LYS A 84 -11.17 4.82 -12.05
N ASN A 85 -10.17 5.48 -12.64
CA ASN A 85 -9.25 6.39 -11.93
C ASN A 85 -8.51 5.75 -10.74
N HIS A 86 -8.30 4.44 -10.78
CA HIS A 86 -7.58 3.68 -9.78
C HIS A 86 -6.38 2.97 -10.42
N ARG A 87 -5.29 2.89 -9.67
CA ARG A 87 -4.11 2.11 -10.03
C ARG A 87 -3.90 1.09 -8.91
N SER A 88 -3.49 -0.12 -9.28
CA SER A 88 -3.13 -1.16 -8.32
C SER A 88 -2.10 -0.66 -7.31
N LEU A 89 -2.17 -1.22 -6.10
CA LEU A 89 -1.27 -0.88 -5.02
C LEU A 89 0.12 -1.45 -5.33
N SER A 90 1.15 -0.60 -5.34
CA SER A 90 2.52 -1.08 -5.46
C SER A 90 2.92 -1.76 -4.15
N GLY A 91 3.57 -2.93 -4.22
CA GLY A 91 4.03 -3.64 -3.02
C GLY A 91 3.02 -4.62 -2.42
N GLU A 92 1.95 -4.98 -3.13
CA GLU A 92 0.93 -5.96 -2.67
C GLU A 92 1.52 -7.29 -2.15
N TYR A 93 2.72 -7.67 -2.61
CA TYR A 93 3.43 -8.88 -2.17
C TYR A 93 3.99 -8.81 -0.74
N TYR A 94 4.05 -7.62 -0.12
CA TYR A 94 4.40 -7.46 1.29
C TYR A 94 3.20 -7.64 2.23
N LEU A 95 1.98 -7.75 1.69
CA LEU A 95 0.79 -7.92 2.52
C LEU A 95 0.75 -9.33 3.11
N PRO A 96 0.37 -9.48 4.39
CA PRO A 96 0.05 -10.79 4.97
C PRO A 96 -1.03 -11.51 4.15
N SER A 97 -0.96 -12.84 4.04
CA SER A 97 -1.82 -13.65 3.15
C SER A 97 -3.30 -13.29 3.28
N LEU A 98 -3.85 -13.34 4.51
CA LEU A 98 -5.26 -13.05 4.75
C LEU A 98 -5.64 -11.60 4.41
N VAL A 99 -4.76 -10.64 4.70
CA VAL A 99 -4.99 -9.22 4.39
C VAL A 99 -5.01 -9.00 2.88
N GLY A 100 -4.04 -9.57 2.17
CA GLY A 100 -3.94 -9.52 0.72
C GLY A 100 -5.11 -10.20 0.02
N GLU A 101 -5.55 -11.36 0.51
CA GLU A 101 -6.72 -12.08 0.00
C GLU A 101 -8.00 -11.24 0.09
N ILE A 102 -8.32 -10.73 1.28
CA ILE A 102 -9.53 -9.90 1.49
C ILE A 102 -9.46 -8.61 0.66
N TYR A 103 -8.29 -7.97 0.59
CA TYR A 103 -8.10 -6.79 -0.26
C TYR A 103 -8.30 -7.13 -1.75
N GLY A 104 -7.80 -8.28 -2.21
CA GLY A 104 -8.02 -8.76 -3.58
C GLY A 104 -9.50 -8.98 -3.89
N GLU A 105 -10.27 -9.55 -2.95
CA GLU A 105 -11.73 -9.71 -3.07
C GLU A 105 -12.45 -8.36 -3.16
N VAL A 106 -12.02 -7.35 -2.37
CA VAL A 106 -12.55 -5.97 -2.46
C VAL A 106 -12.32 -5.39 -3.85
N LEU A 107 -11.12 -5.54 -4.40
CA LEU A 107 -10.82 -5.05 -5.75
C LEU A 107 -11.67 -5.75 -6.80
N LEU A 108 -11.92 -7.06 -6.66
CA LEU A 108 -12.81 -7.79 -7.56
C LEU A 108 -14.26 -7.28 -7.46
N ALA A 109 -14.77 -7.10 -6.24
CA ALA A 109 -16.11 -6.57 -6.02
C ALA A 109 -16.28 -5.17 -6.62
N LEU A 110 -15.27 -4.31 -6.52
CA LEU A 110 -15.29 -2.97 -7.12
C LEU A 110 -15.20 -3.01 -8.65
N LYS A 111 -14.40 -3.92 -9.23
CA LYS A 111 -14.35 -4.11 -10.69
C LYS A 111 -15.69 -4.55 -11.26
N GLU A 112 -16.46 -5.32 -10.50
CA GLU A 112 -17.77 -5.86 -10.92
C GLU A 112 -18.96 -5.02 -10.45
N ASP A 113 -18.74 -3.80 -9.94
CA ASP A 113 -19.80 -2.93 -9.41
C ASP A 113 -20.65 -3.56 -8.29
N ALA A 114 -20.09 -4.55 -7.56
CA ALA A 114 -20.70 -5.16 -6.38
C ALA A 114 -20.52 -4.27 -5.14
N LEU A 115 -21.13 -3.09 -5.16
CA LEU A 115 -20.84 -1.98 -4.23
C LEU A 115 -21.08 -2.31 -2.76
N VAL A 116 -22.13 -3.09 -2.45
CA VAL A 116 -22.41 -3.52 -1.06
C VAL A 116 -21.30 -4.44 -0.56
N LEU A 117 -20.90 -5.43 -1.36
CA LEU A 117 -19.81 -6.36 -1.01
C LEU A 117 -18.48 -5.62 -0.88
N ALA A 118 -18.20 -4.65 -1.76
CA ALA A 118 -17.02 -3.81 -1.64
C ALA A 118 -17.02 -3.02 -0.32
N GLY A 119 -18.14 -2.45 0.09
CA GLY A 119 -18.28 -1.74 1.37
C GLY A 119 -18.01 -2.64 2.58
N LEU A 120 -18.56 -3.86 2.59
CA LEU A 120 -18.29 -4.86 3.63
C LEU A 120 -16.81 -5.28 3.62
N GLY A 121 -16.28 -5.58 2.45
CA GLY A 121 -14.91 -6.04 2.27
C GLY A 121 -13.90 -4.99 2.71
N LEU A 122 -14.12 -3.71 2.44
CA LEU A 122 -13.24 -2.62 2.91
C LEU A 122 -13.16 -2.57 4.44
N ARG A 123 -14.30 -2.73 5.13
CA ARG A 123 -14.31 -2.89 6.59
C ARG A 123 -13.58 -4.17 7.00
N GLY A 124 -13.82 -5.27 6.30
CA GLY A 124 -13.15 -6.55 6.48
C GLY A 124 -11.63 -6.46 6.36
N THR A 125 -11.11 -5.68 5.41
CA THR A 125 -9.67 -5.44 5.27
C THR A 125 -9.11 -4.75 6.51
N VAL A 126 -9.79 -3.73 7.04
CA VAL A 126 -9.35 -3.07 8.29
C VAL A 126 -9.36 -4.05 9.47
N GLU A 127 -10.38 -4.92 9.56
CA GLU A 127 -10.45 -5.98 10.57
C GLU A 127 -9.32 -7.01 10.42
N ALA A 128 -8.96 -7.38 9.18
CA ALA A 128 -7.87 -8.28 8.87
C ALA A 128 -6.51 -7.70 9.30
N VAL A 129 -6.25 -6.43 9.01
CA VAL A 129 -5.05 -5.72 9.49
C VAL A 129 -4.99 -5.74 11.02
N CYS A 130 -6.11 -5.45 11.69
CA CYS A 130 -6.15 -5.50 13.15
C CYS A 130 -5.90 -6.92 13.69
N ASN A 131 -6.33 -7.97 12.98
CA ASN A 131 -6.11 -9.37 13.40
C ASN A 131 -4.64 -9.74 13.26
N ASP A 132 -4.04 -9.40 12.13
CA ASP A 132 -2.64 -9.68 11.82
C ASP A 132 -1.69 -9.00 12.82
N LEU A 133 -1.98 -7.75 13.19
CA LEU A 133 -1.23 -7.01 14.20
C LEU A 133 -1.60 -7.39 15.65
N ASN A 134 -2.42 -8.42 15.85
CA ASN A 134 -2.90 -8.87 17.17
C ASN A 134 -3.51 -7.74 18.03
N ILE A 135 -4.25 -6.82 17.39
CA ILE A 135 -4.92 -5.71 18.08
C ILE A 135 -6.25 -6.18 18.68
N ASP A 136 -6.24 -6.39 19.99
CA ASP A 136 -7.42 -6.82 20.75
C ASP A 136 -8.49 -5.74 20.88
N GLY A 137 -9.77 -6.11 20.81
CA GLY A 137 -10.87 -5.23 21.16
C GLY A 137 -12.23 -5.85 20.88
N ARG A 138 -13.24 -5.50 21.68
CA ARG A 138 -14.62 -6.03 21.55
C ARG A 138 -15.31 -5.64 20.23
N ASN A 139 -14.83 -4.60 19.56
CA ASN A 139 -15.39 -4.08 18.33
C ASN A 139 -14.33 -3.31 17.53
N LEU A 140 -14.60 -3.07 16.25
CA LEU A 140 -13.66 -2.38 15.36
C LEU A 140 -13.32 -0.95 15.80
N GLU A 141 -14.24 -0.29 16.52
CA GLU A 141 -13.98 1.02 17.12
C GLU A 141 -12.74 1.04 18.01
N ILE A 142 -12.71 0.16 19.00
CA ILE A 142 -11.63 0.10 19.98
C ILE A 142 -10.34 -0.33 19.30
N ARG A 143 -10.43 -1.23 18.32
CA ARG A 143 -9.27 -1.72 17.57
C ARG A 143 -8.62 -0.62 16.74
N ILE A 144 -9.41 0.21 16.04
CA ILE A 144 -8.90 1.39 15.31
C ILE A 144 -8.22 2.38 16.27
N SER A 145 -8.82 2.65 17.43
CA SER A 145 -8.19 3.53 18.43
C SER A 145 -6.85 2.97 18.94
N LYS A 146 -6.78 1.64 19.12
CA LYS A 146 -5.54 0.96 19.56
C LYS A 146 -4.45 0.97 18.49
N LEU A 147 -4.80 0.82 17.21
CA LEU A 147 -3.85 0.98 16.10
C LEU A 147 -3.12 2.33 16.18
N ALA A 148 -3.86 3.41 16.44
CA ALA A 148 -3.27 4.74 16.58
C ALA A 148 -2.42 4.86 17.85
N SER A 149 -2.89 4.35 19.00
CA SER A 149 -2.10 4.42 20.24
C SER A 149 -0.82 3.57 20.21
N ALA A 150 -0.82 2.49 19.42
CA ALA A 150 0.35 1.65 19.20
C ALA A 150 1.32 2.23 18.16
N GLY A 151 0.98 3.34 17.51
CA GLY A 151 1.86 4.03 16.56
C GLY A 151 1.84 3.49 15.14
N TYR A 152 1.01 2.47 14.83
CA TYR A 152 0.89 1.94 13.46
C TYR A 152 0.28 2.95 12.48
N ILE A 153 -0.57 3.84 12.97
CA ILE A 153 -1.24 4.87 12.17
C ILE A 153 -1.33 6.19 12.93
N SER A 154 -1.53 7.29 12.19
CA SER A 154 -1.79 8.58 12.82
C SER A 154 -3.22 8.66 13.39
N ARG A 155 -3.44 9.57 14.33
CA ARG A 155 -4.80 9.87 14.83
C ARG A 155 -5.76 10.28 13.71
N LYS A 156 -5.29 11.01 12.70
CA LYS A 156 -6.11 11.41 11.56
C LYS A 156 -6.51 10.23 10.69
N ASP A 157 -5.66 9.21 10.59
CA ASP A 157 -6.00 8.00 9.85
C ASP A 157 -7.03 7.17 10.59
N ALA A 158 -6.94 7.09 11.92
CA ALA A 158 -7.98 6.47 12.73
C ALA A 158 -9.36 7.14 12.54
N GLU A 159 -9.42 8.47 12.49
CA GLU A 159 -10.66 9.20 12.20
C GLU A 159 -11.24 8.84 10.82
N ARG A 160 -10.39 8.72 9.79
CA ARG A 160 -10.80 8.29 8.44
C ARG A 160 -11.29 6.83 8.42
N LEU A 161 -10.62 5.93 9.15
CA LEU A 161 -11.02 4.53 9.26
C LEU A 161 -12.37 4.36 9.98
N HIS A 162 -12.73 5.26 10.90
CA HIS A 162 -14.08 5.28 11.45
C HIS A 162 -15.14 5.57 10.39
N GLY A 163 -14.84 6.37 9.36
CA GLY A 163 -15.71 6.55 8.19
C GLY A 163 -15.98 5.23 7.46
N ILE A 164 -14.95 4.40 7.27
CA ILE A 164 -15.07 3.07 6.65
C ILE A 164 -15.89 2.13 7.53
N ARG A 165 -15.66 2.15 8.85
CA ARG A 165 -16.45 1.39 9.82
C ARG A 165 -17.94 1.72 9.70
N PHE A 166 -18.29 3.01 9.66
CA PHE A 166 -19.68 3.44 9.51
C PHE A 166 -20.28 2.97 8.19
N MET A 167 -19.59 3.22 7.07
CA MET A 167 -20.03 2.77 5.74
C MET A 167 -20.23 1.26 5.67
N GLY A 168 -19.29 0.46 6.21
CA GLY A 168 -19.39 -0.99 6.23
C GLY A 168 -20.51 -1.50 7.14
N ASN A 169 -20.78 -0.83 8.27
CA ASN A 169 -21.92 -1.13 9.12
C ASN A 169 -23.24 -0.89 8.40
N ASP A 170 -23.38 0.26 7.74
CA ASP A 170 -24.59 0.63 7.00
C ASP A 170 -24.83 -0.33 5.82
N ALA A 171 -23.75 -0.73 5.12
CA ALA A 171 -23.83 -1.72 4.06
C ALA A 171 -24.24 -3.12 4.58
N ALA A 172 -23.75 -3.53 5.75
CA ALA A 172 -24.02 -4.86 6.30
C ALA A 172 -25.40 -4.97 6.99
N HIS A 173 -25.77 -3.96 7.78
CA HIS A 173 -26.96 -4.01 8.62
C HIS A 173 -28.16 -3.31 8.00
N GLU A 174 -27.94 -2.21 7.29
CA GLU A 174 -29.01 -1.41 6.66
C GLU A 174 -29.16 -1.72 5.17
N ILE A 175 -28.26 -2.54 4.60
CA ILE A 175 -28.21 -2.89 3.17
C ILE A 175 -28.22 -1.62 2.30
N LYS A 176 -27.62 -0.54 2.82
CA LYS A 176 -27.48 0.71 2.08
C LYS A 176 -26.37 0.54 1.06
N ARG A 177 -26.72 0.72 -0.22
CA ARG A 177 -25.75 0.74 -1.33
C ARG A 177 -24.86 1.98 -1.19
N PRO A 178 -23.56 1.84 -0.92
CA PRO A 178 -22.64 2.97 -0.96
C PRO A 178 -22.53 3.48 -2.40
N ASP A 179 -22.33 4.78 -2.58
CA ASP A 179 -22.05 5.31 -3.91
C ASP A 179 -20.59 5.02 -4.33
N GLN A 180 -20.34 5.03 -5.64
CA GLN A 180 -19.00 4.74 -6.19
C GLN A 180 -17.93 5.74 -5.72
N VAL A 181 -18.31 7.00 -5.46
CA VAL A 181 -17.37 8.04 -5.04
C VAL A 181 -16.90 7.75 -3.62
N GLN A 182 -17.84 7.43 -2.71
CA GLN A 182 -17.57 7.00 -1.34
C GLN A 182 -16.65 5.78 -1.30
N LEU A 183 -16.94 4.75 -2.11
CA LEU A 183 -16.11 3.55 -2.19
C LEU A 183 -14.71 3.85 -2.73
N SER A 184 -14.58 4.74 -3.71
CA SER A 184 -13.27 5.15 -4.24
C SER A 184 -12.41 5.86 -3.18
N VAL A 185 -13.05 6.67 -2.32
CA VAL A 185 -12.38 7.36 -1.22
C VAL A 185 -12.01 6.37 -0.13
N ALA A 186 -12.92 5.46 0.23
CA ALA A 186 -12.67 4.42 1.22
C ALA A 186 -11.56 3.47 0.78
N LEU A 187 -11.52 3.06 -0.50
CA LEU A 187 -10.43 2.26 -1.06
C LEU A 187 -9.07 2.95 -0.88
N LYS A 188 -8.97 4.24 -1.22
CA LYS A 188 -7.72 5.00 -1.04
C LYS A 188 -7.27 5.06 0.43
N ILE A 189 -8.21 5.17 1.37
CA ILE A 189 -7.92 5.17 2.81
C ILE A 189 -7.40 3.79 3.24
N VAL A 190 -8.02 2.69 2.79
CA VAL A 190 -7.54 1.32 3.08
C VAL A 190 -6.17 1.09 2.46
N GLU A 191 -5.95 1.49 1.21
CA GLU A 191 -4.65 1.35 0.56
C GLU A 191 -3.56 2.16 1.26
N HIS A 192 -3.89 3.34 1.78
CA HIS A 192 -2.97 4.11 2.60
C HIS A 192 -2.64 3.39 3.92
N LEU A 193 -3.62 2.76 4.57
CA LEU A 193 -3.40 1.92 5.75
C LEU A 193 -2.45 0.76 5.42
N LEU A 194 -2.75 -0.02 4.37
CA LEU A 194 -1.93 -1.15 3.94
C LEU A 194 -0.50 -0.71 3.59
N SER A 195 -0.39 0.41 2.89
CA SER A 195 0.91 0.98 2.52
C SER A 195 1.71 1.39 3.75
N SER A 196 1.10 2.08 4.70
CA SER A 196 1.79 2.58 5.89
C SER A 196 2.21 1.47 6.85
N VAL A 197 1.37 0.44 7.00
CA VAL A 197 1.61 -0.64 7.96
C VAL A 197 2.59 -1.68 7.43
N TYR A 198 2.52 -2.04 6.15
CA TYR A 198 3.27 -3.18 5.60
C TYR A 198 4.28 -2.78 4.54
N ILE A 199 3.87 -1.96 3.56
CA ILE A 199 4.68 -1.76 2.35
C ILE A 199 5.84 -0.79 2.62
N LEU A 200 5.56 0.36 3.24
CA LEU A 200 6.58 1.39 3.45
C LEU A 200 7.66 0.94 4.42
N GLU A 201 7.33 0.10 5.40
CA GLU A 201 8.31 -0.45 6.34
C GLU A 201 9.33 -1.32 5.58
N GLU A 202 8.85 -2.27 4.79
CA GLU A 202 9.69 -3.15 3.97
C GLU A 202 10.46 -2.38 2.87
N GLU A 203 9.83 -1.38 2.24
CA GLU A 203 10.49 -0.57 1.21
C GLU A 203 11.56 0.35 1.79
N ALA A 204 11.38 0.87 3.00
CA ALA A 204 12.35 1.70 3.69
C ALA A 204 13.52 0.87 4.26
N GLN A 205 13.23 -0.34 4.74
CA GLN A 205 14.21 -1.21 5.38
C GLN A 205 15.39 -1.49 4.43
N GLY A 206 16.59 -1.11 4.86
CA GLY A 206 17.82 -1.32 4.10
C GLY A 206 18.04 -0.38 2.90
N LYS A 207 17.08 0.46 2.53
CA LYS A 207 17.24 1.47 1.46
C LYS A 207 17.43 2.88 1.98
N ILE A 208 16.91 3.18 3.16
CA ILE A 208 17.00 4.49 3.81
C ILE A 208 17.52 4.32 5.24
N ASP A 209 18.35 5.26 5.69
CA ASP A 209 18.78 5.31 7.08
C ASP A 209 17.60 5.70 7.99
N THR A 210 17.10 4.73 8.75
CA THR A 210 16.10 4.93 9.80
C THR A 210 16.74 5.05 11.18
N LEU A 211 15.96 5.57 12.14
CA LEU A 211 16.30 5.52 13.56
C LEU A 211 16.30 4.06 14.02
N ILE A 212 17.29 3.69 14.82
CA ILE A 212 17.44 2.36 15.41
C ILE A 212 17.12 2.48 16.88
N THR A 213 16.00 1.89 17.29
CA THR A 213 15.56 1.81 18.70
C THR A 213 15.72 0.40 19.26
N GLU A 214 15.74 -0.61 18.40
CA GLU A 214 15.81 -2.03 18.79
C GLU A 214 17.26 -2.54 18.88
N PHE A 215 17.54 -3.33 19.91
CA PHE A 215 18.89 -3.83 20.19
C PHE A 215 19.45 -4.75 19.09
N GLU A 216 18.63 -5.60 18.48
CA GLU A 216 19.10 -6.49 17.41
C GLU A 216 19.54 -5.72 16.16
N GLN A 217 18.81 -4.68 15.76
CA GLN A 217 19.21 -3.80 14.65
C GLN A 217 20.49 -3.02 14.98
N PHE A 218 20.63 -2.57 16.24
CA PHE A 218 21.84 -1.91 16.72
C PHE A 218 23.05 -2.83 16.66
N LYS A 219 22.90 -4.08 17.11
CA LYS A 219 23.94 -5.11 17.07
C LYS A 219 24.36 -5.45 15.65
N GLU A 220 23.42 -5.53 14.71
CA GLU A 220 23.74 -5.74 13.30
C GLU A 220 24.55 -4.59 12.71
N LEU A 221 24.13 -3.34 12.96
CA LEU A 221 24.86 -2.14 12.52
C LEU A 221 26.26 -2.09 13.12
N LEU A 222 26.38 -2.27 14.43
CA LEU A 222 27.65 -2.26 15.15
C LEU A 222 28.57 -3.37 14.61
N GLY A 223 28.06 -4.58 14.45
CA GLY A 223 28.81 -5.70 13.88
C GLY A 223 29.37 -5.41 12.48
N LYS A 224 28.59 -4.75 11.61
CA LYS A 224 29.06 -4.31 10.28
C LYS A 224 30.19 -3.29 10.38
N LYS A 225 30.09 -2.35 11.34
CA LYS A 225 31.12 -1.32 11.55
C LYS A 225 32.40 -1.88 12.14
N LEU A 226 32.31 -2.79 13.11
CA LEU A 226 33.50 -3.38 13.74
C LEU A 226 34.40 -4.10 12.73
N ASN A 227 33.87 -4.60 11.62
CA ASN A 227 34.66 -5.25 10.57
C ASN A 227 35.69 -4.31 9.89
N SER A 228 35.54 -2.98 10.01
CA SER A 228 36.52 -2.01 9.47
C SER A 228 37.60 -1.59 10.48
N PHE A 229 37.59 -2.16 11.69
CA PHE A 229 38.54 -1.86 12.77
C PHE A 229 39.44 -3.07 13.04
N ALA A 230 40.61 -2.81 13.61
CA ALA A 230 41.59 -3.85 13.94
C ALA A 230 41.34 -4.42 15.35
N ILE A 231 41.66 -5.71 15.54
CA ILE A 231 41.65 -6.33 16.87
C ILE A 231 42.59 -5.53 17.79
N GLY A 232 42.10 -5.17 18.97
CA GLY A 232 42.78 -4.31 19.94
C GLY A 232 42.40 -2.84 19.88
N ASP A 233 41.65 -2.38 18.86
CA ASP A 233 41.15 -1.01 18.82
C ASP A 233 40.21 -0.74 20.01
N GLU A 234 40.50 0.32 20.76
CA GLU A 234 39.73 0.76 21.92
C GLU A 234 39.07 2.12 21.63
N LEU A 235 37.76 2.10 21.39
CA LEU A 235 36.96 3.28 21.08
C LEU A 235 35.60 3.23 21.80
N PRO A 236 34.95 4.38 22.06
CA PRO A 236 33.56 4.38 22.47
C PRO A 236 32.65 4.03 21.29
N ILE A 237 31.39 3.66 21.55
CA ILE A 237 30.41 3.33 20.50
C ILE A 237 30.28 4.46 19.47
N ILE A 238 30.35 5.71 19.91
CA ILE A 238 30.31 6.87 19.00
C ILE A 238 31.50 6.89 18.02
N GLY A 239 32.66 6.37 18.43
CA GLY A 239 33.84 6.23 17.59
C GLY A 239 33.67 5.12 16.55
N PHE A 240 33.14 3.96 16.97
CA PHE A 240 32.89 2.84 16.05
C PHE A 240 31.79 3.15 15.01
N LEU A 241 30.73 3.86 15.40
CA LEU A 241 29.62 4.19 14.51
C LEU A 241 29.91 5.38 13.58
N GLY A 242 30.76 6.32 14.01
CA GLY A 242 31.08 7.51 13.22
C GLY A 242 29.82 8.32 12.87
N ARG A 243 29.56 8.51 11.56
CA ARG A 243 28.37 9.26 11.10
C ARG A 243 27.04 8.58 11.42
N ASP A 244 27.03 7.25 11.55
CA ASP A 244 25.81 6.49 11.82
C ASP A 244 25.32 6.62 13.26
N ILE A 245 26.07 7.31 14.13
CA ILE A 245 25.58 7.72 15.45
C ILE A 245 24.25 8.47 15.37
N ARG A 246 24.00 9.21 14.27
CA ARG A 246 22.74 9.94 14.04
C ARG A 246 21.51 9.03 14.07
N ARG A 247 21.69 7.74 13.80
CA ARG A 247 20.61 6.74 13.75
C ARG A 247 20.25 6.20 15.13
N VAL A 248 21.15 6.29 16.09
CA VAL A 248 20.97 5.76 17.45
C VAL A 248 21.03 6.86 18.52
N LYS A 249 21.17 8.13 18.14
CA LYS A 249 21.54 9.22 19.06
C LYS A 249 20.65 9.30 20.30
N ASP A 250 19.34 9.17 20.11
CA ASP A 250 18.36 9.32 21.19
C ASP A 250 18.15 7.99 21.97
N SER A 251 18.37 6.85 21.32
CA SER A 251 18.24 5.51 21.88
C SER A 251 19.55 4.95 22.47
N LEU A 252 20.68 5.60 22.20
CA LEU A 252 22.02 5.14 22.55
C LEU A 252 22.17 4.79 24.04
N PRO A 253 21.66 5.58 25.01
CA PRO A 253 21.81 5.23 26.42
C PRO A 253 21.17 3.90 26.78
N ALA A 254 20.01 3.58 26.20
CA ALA A 254 19.32 2.30 26.43
C ALA A 254 20.05 1.15 25.72
N LEU A 255 20.38 1.35 24.43
CA LEU A 255 21.09 0.36 23.61
C LEU A 255 22.48 0.02 24.16
N GLU A 256 23.19 1.01 24.71
CA GLU A 256 24.51 0.82 25.32
C GLU A 256 24.41 0.06 26.65
N ALA A 257 23.36 0.29 27.45
CA ALA A 257 23.12 -0.50 28.65
C ALA A 257 22.84 -1.97 28.30
N GLU A 258 22.00 -2.23 27.30
CA GLU A 258 21.74 -3.58 26.80
C GLU A 258 22.99 -4.25 26.22
N LEU A 259 23.85 -3.49 25.52
CA LEU A 259 25.13 -3.97 25.01
C LEU A 259 26.04 -4.44 26.14
N ILE A 260 26.18 -3.64 27.20
CA ILE A 260 27.00 -3.97 28.37
C ILE A 260 26.48 -5.26 29.01
N ASP A 261 25.17 -5.39 29.17
CA ASP A 261 24.56 -6.60 29.72
C ASP A 261 24.81 -7.83 28.83
N ALA A 262 24.68 -7.70 27.51
CA ALA A 262 24.95 -8.77 26.56
C ALA A 262 26.43 -9.19 26.54
N ILE A 263 27.37 -8.24 26.72
CA ILE A 263 28.80 -8.53 26.88
C ILE A 263 29.04 -9.27 28.20
N ASN A 264 28.46 -8.82 29.31
CA ASN A 264 28.60 -9.45 30.62
C ASN A 264 28.06 -10.88 30.65
N LYS A 265 26.99 -11.17 29.89
CA LYS A 265 26.43 -12.52 29.71
C LYS A 265 27.24 -13.39 28.74
N GLY A 266 28.22 -12.83 28.02
CA GLY A 266 29.04 -13.54 27.05
C GLY A 266 28.34 -13.80 25.70
N GLU A 267 27.22 -13.13 25.44
CA GLU A 267 26.47 -13.22 24.18
C GLU A 267 27.19 -12.48 23.05
N ILE A 268 27.92 -11.41 23.39
CA ILE A 268 28.76 -10.65 22.46
C ILE A 268 30.23 -10.85 22.83
N LYS A 269 30.94 -11.66 22.03
CA LYS A 269 32.35 -11.99 22.25
C LYS A 269 33.33 -11.08 21.50
N LYS A 270 32.83 -10.31 20.53
CA LYS A 270 33.64 -9.40 19.70
C LYS A 270 34.07 -8.13 20.43
N LEU A 271 33.41 -7.79 21.54
CA LEU A 271 33.72 -6.57 22.30
C LEU A 271 33.94 -6.94 23.76
N THR A 272 34.91 -6.27 24.37
CA THR A 272 35.12 -6.30 25.82
C THR A 272 35.05 -4.89 26.38
N LYS A 273 34.62 -4.77 27.64
CA LYS A 273 34.51 -3.47 28.31
C LYS A 273 35.89 -2.88 28.54
N GLY A 274 36.16 -1.72 27.95
CA GLY A 274 37.42 -0.98 28.07
C GLY A 274 37.38 0.10 29.15
N LYS A 275 38.24 1.11 28.98
CA LYS A 275 38.37 2.25 29.91
C LYS A 275 37.21 3.24 29.83
N LEU A 276 37.04 4.02 30.89
CA LEU A 276 36.18 5.19 30.92
C LEU A 276 37.06 6.42 30.67
N ASP A 277 36.94 7.06 29.50
CA ASP A 277 37.85 8.15 29.08
C ASP A 277 37.14 9.11 28.12
N LYS A 278 37.67 10.33 27.98
CA LYS A 278 37.14 11.33 27.07
C LYS A 278 37.45 10.96 25.62
N TYR A 279 36.55 11.33 24.72
CA TYR A 279 36.73 11.15 23.27
C TYR A 279 36.39 12.44 22.54
N ASN A 280 37.31 12.93 21.68
CA ASN A 280 37.14 14.16 20.91
C ASN A 280 36.62 15.37 21.72
N ASN A 281 37.24 15.66 22.87
CA ASN A 281 36.83 16.74 23.78
C ASN A 281 35.40 16.62 24.33
N SER A 282 34.90 15.39 24.51
CA SER A 282 33.63 15.15 25.19
C SER A 282 33.62 15.81 26.58
N LYS A 283 32.46 16.39 26.94
CA LYS A 283 32.27 16.99 28.28
C LYS A 283 32.37 15.93 29.38
N ASN A 284 31.80 14.76 29.11
CA ASN A 284 31.74 13.63 30.02
C ASN A 284 32.66 12.50 29.52
N ASP A 285 33.09 11.64 30.42
CA ASP A 285 33.82 10.44 30.07
C ASP A 285 32.84 9.44 29.41
N LEU A 286 33.28 8.77 28.36
CA LEU A 286 32.50 7.77 27.64
C LEU A 286 33.06 6.38 27.94
N GLN A 287 32.20 5.37 27.89
CA GLN A 287 32.67 3.98 28.00
C GLN A 287 33.30 3.56 26.68
N HIS A 288 34.58 3.16 26.72
CA HIS A 288 35.28 2.57 25.58
C HIS A 288 35.08 1.06 25.57
N TYR A 289 35.16 0.47 24.39
CA TYR A 289 35.09 -0.96 24.18
C TYR A 289 36.30 -1.38 23.35
N VAL A 290 36.91 -2.50 23.74
CA VAL A 290 38.04 -3.08 23.03
C VAL A 290 37.53 -4.15 22.09
N LEU A 291 37.87 -4.04 20.81
CA LEU A 291 37.59 -5.06 19.80
C LEU A 291 38.48 -6.28 20.06
N ALA A 292 37.84 -7.42 20.36
CA ALA A 292 38.50 -8.69 20.71
C ALA A 292 38.67 -9.60 19.49
#